data_AF-A0A9W6XA58-F1
#
_entry.id   AF-A0A9W6XA58-F1
#
_cell.length_a   1.000
_cell.length_b   1.000
_cell.length_c   1.000
_cell.angle_alpha   90.00
_cell.angle_beta   90.00
_cell.angle_gamma   90.00
#
_symmetry.space_group_name_H-M   'P 1'
#
loop_
_entity.id
_entity.type
_entity.pdbx_description
1 polymer ?
#
loop_
_entity_poly.entity_id
_entity_poly.type
_entity_poly.pdbx_seq_one_letter_code
_entity_poly.pdbx_strand_id
1 'polypeptide(L)'
;MASFLKLDSTNLVQDGYNSTWRYSFPGSAADFGDVVCAAQSITMYNSKYNVDSSLFQNTTFKIEVPTAATTSIVSVNLADGIYTYADINRSIQTALINAGAYLINPSGKNVFYIQLSENSVYYAAQFNFSPTPTTLPTVGETWSRPATGLYSSGGTGLPTTTRVPRLIIDNVEFGKVVGLTHGTYPSSSATVASAQLANIIPQIHPTSSYIVRCDLIKMRTSYLAIF
;
A
#
# COMPACT_ATOMS: atom_id res chain seq x y z
N MET A 1 21.52 -32.53 22.86
CA MET A 1 21.37 -31.17 23.43
C MET A 1 21.32 -30.20 22.27
N ALA A 2 20.26 -29.41 22.12
CA ALA A 2 20.22 -28.37 21.09
C ALA A 2 20.88 -27.10 21.66
N SER A 3 22.08 -26.77 21.19
CA SER A 3 22.75 -25.51 21.52
C SER A 3 22.16 -24.38 20.67
N PHE A 4 21.30 -23.57 21.27
CA PHE A 4 20.74 -22.38 20.65
C PHE A 4 21.78 -21.25 20.65
N LEU A 5 22.06 -20.70 19.47
CA LEU A 5 22.92 -19.53 19.29
C LEU A 5 22.07 -18.36 18.80
N LYS A 6 21.96 -17.31 19.60
CA LYS A 6 21.28 -16.06 19.22
C LYS A 6 22.27 -15.16 18.49
N LEU A 7 21.88 -14.69 17.31
CA LEU A 7 22.57 -13.63 16.58
C LEU A 7 21.71 -12.36 16.62
N ASP A 8 22.29 -11.24 17.04
CA ASP A 8 21.62 -9.94 17.03
C ASP A 8 22.56 -8.81 16.58
N SER A 9 22.16 -7.55 16.78
CA SER A 9 22.94 -6.38 16.35
C SER A 9 24.37 -6.34 16.89
N THR A 10 24.67 -7.05 17.99
CA THR A 10 26.03 -7.16 18.53
C THR A 10 26.96 -8.04 17.68
N ASN A 11 26.37 -8.91 16.85
CA ASN A 11 27.10 -9.78 15.91
C ASN A 11 27.18 -9.18 14.51
N LEU A 12 26.65 -7.97 14.30
CA LEU A 12 26.66 -7.32 13.00
C LEU A 12 28.10 -6.96 12.61
N VAL A 13 28.52 -7.43 11.43
CA VAL A 13 29.79 -7.02 10.84
C VAL A 13 29.62 -5.58 10.35
N GLN A 14 30.47 -4.68 10.84
CA GLN A 14 30.50 -3.29 10.43
C GLN A 14 31.15 -3.16 9.04
N ASP A 15 30.43 -3.56 8.00
CA ASP A 15 30.85 -3.49 6.59
C ASP A 15 30.18 -2.33 5.82
N GLY A 16 29.33 -1.55 6.49
CA GLY A 16 28.55 -0.45 5.90
C GLY A 16 27.29 -0.88 5.16
N TYR A 17 27.08 -2.19 4.96
CA TYR A 17 25.91 -2.76 4.28
C TYR A 17 24.91 -3.38 5.26
N ASN A 18 25.31 -3.59 6.52
CA ASN A 18 24.50 -4.19 7.58
C ASN A 18 23.84 -5.51 7.16
N SER A 19 24.52 -6.28 6.30
CA SER A 19 23.99 -7.50 5.68
C SER A 19 24.60 -8.78 6.25
N THR A 20 25.64 -8.67 7.08
CA THR A 20 26.40 -9.83 7.54
C THR A 20 26.40 -9.91 9.07
N TRP A 21 26.00 -11.05 9.63
CA TRP A 21 26.14 -11.33 11.05
C TRP A 21 27.17 -12.43 11.28
N ARG A 22 28.12 -12.20 12.19
CA ARG A 22 29.21 -13.11 12.52
C ARG A 22 29.28 -13.38 14.01
N TYR A 23 29.24 -14.66 14.38
CA TYR A 23 29.55 -15.11 15.73
C TYR A 23 30.89 -15.83 15.78
N SER A 24 31.65 -15.48 16.82
CA SER A 24 33.02 -15.94 17.04
C SER A 24 33.01 -16.87 18.24
N PHE A 25 33.37 -18.14 18.04
CA PHE A 25 33.44 -19.07 19.16
C PHE A 25 34.69 -18.77 20.00
N PRO A 26 34.56 -18.55 21.32
CA PRO A 26 35.70 -18.26 22.17
C PRO A 26 36.57 -19.52 22.37
N GLY A 27 37.86 -19.42 22.03
CA GLY A 27 38.86 -20.49 22.28
C GLY A 27 38.63 -21.79 21.49
N SER A 28 39.04 -22.93 22.05
CA SER A 28 38.80 -24.28 21.51
C SER A 28 37.45 -24.87 21.96
N ALA A 29 36.48 -24.02 22.33
CA ALA A 29 35.23 -24.44 22.97
C ALA A 29 34.25 -25.19 22.04
N ALA A 30 34.53 -25.23 20.73
CA ALA A 30 33.74 -25.99 19.78
C ALA A 30 34.66 -26.57 18.69
N ASP A 31 34.64 -27.90 18.56
CA ASP A 31 35.19 -28.60 17.40
C ASP A 31 34.05 -28.89 16.43
N PHE A 32 34.20 -28.42 15.21
CA PHE A 32 33.20 -28.54 14.15
C PHE A 32 33.57 -29.60 13.12
N GLY A 33 34.14 -30.73 13.55
CA GLY A 33 34.34 -31.91 12.70
C GLY A 33 32.99 -32.55 12.32
N ASP A 34 32.75 -32.73 11.02
CA ASP A 34 31.58 -33.43 10.45
C ASP A 34 30.21 -32.95 10.93
N VAL A 35 30.08 -31.67 11.29
CA VAL A 35 28.82 -31.06 11.73
C VAL A 35 28.26 -30.11 10.67
N VAL A 36 26.94 -30.18 10.53
CA VAL A 36 26.16 -29.30 9.65
C VAL A 36 25.46 -28.26 10.51
N CYS A 37 25.55 -26.99 10.12
CA CYS A 37 24.76 -25.91 10.69
C CYS A 37 23.52 -25.69 9.81
N ALA A 38 22.36 -25.51 10.42
CA ALA A 38 21.12 -25.18 9.73
C ALA A 38 20.44 -24.00 10.43
N ALA A 39 19.86 -23.10 9.65
CA ALA A 39 19.05 -22.01 10.18
C ALA A 39 17.70 -22.56 10.68
N GLN A 40 17.44 -22.44 11.98
CA GLN A 40 16.19 -22.90 12.58
C GLN A 40 15.05 -21.90 12.35
N SER A 41 15.31 -20.60 12.50
CA SER A 41 14.32 -19.54 12.33
C SER A 41 15.01 -18.21 12.07
N ILE A 42 14.41 -17.37 11.23
CA ILE A 42 14.87 -16.01 10.95
C ILE A 42 13.68 -15.08 11.15
N THR A 43 13.86 -14.04 11.94
CA THR A 43 12.88 -12.96 12.09
C THR A 43 13.54 -11.67 11.68
N MET A 44 12.98 -11.01 10.68
CA MET A 44 13.47 -9.73 10.18
C MET A 44 12.30 -8.78 10.05
N TYR A 45 12.49 -7.53 10.49
CA TYR A 45 11.52 -6.47 10.21
C TYR A 45 11.51 -6.20 8.70
N ASN A 46 10.33 -6.11 8.11
CA ASN A 46 10.23 -5.68 6.71
C ASN A 46 10.72 -4.23 6.62
N SER A 47 11.94 -4.05 6.13
CA SER A 47 12.61 -2.75 6.01
C SER A 47 12.48 -2.14 4.62
N LYS A 48 11.72 -2.78 3.72
CA LYS A 48 11.55 -2.29 2.35
C LYS A 48 10.19 -1.63 2.18
N TYR A 49 10.23 -0.34 1.92
CA TYR A 49 9.07 0.40 1.45
C TYR A 49 8.65 -0.13 0.09
N ASN A 50 7.34 -0.26 -0.10
CA ASN A 50 6.78 -0.57 -1.41
C ASN A 50 6.32 0.69 -2.15
N VAL A 51 6.14 1.80 -1.43
CA VAL A 51 5.90 3.12 -1.97
C VAL A 51 7.09 3.99 -1.59
N ASP A 52 7.82 4.49 -2.59
CA ASP A 52 9.03 5.27 -2.36
C ASP A 52 9.26 6.26 -3.51
N SER A 53 9.37 7.53 -3.17
CA SER A 53 9.55 8.64 -4.10
C SER A 53 10.86 8.59 -4.88
N SER A 54 11.92 8.01 -4.31
CA SER A 54 13.26 8.00 -4.88
C SER A 54 13.55 6.72 -5.67
N LEU A 55 13.11 5.58 -5.15
CA LEU A 55 13.37 4.26 -5.75
C LEU A 55 12.34 3.86 -6.80
N PHE A 56 11.06 4.11 -6.53
CA PHE A 56 9.95 3.60 -7.35
C PHE A 56 9.13 4.70 -8.02
N GLN A 57 9.19 5.94 -7.52
CA GLN A 57 8.43 7.08 -8.04
C GLN A 57 6.91 6.81 -8.13
N ASN A 58 6.38 5.94 -7.27
CA ASN A 58 5.00 5.42 -7.31
C ASN A 58 4.09 6.07 -6.26
N THR A 59 4.33 7.34 -5.93
CA THR A 59 3.71 8.02 -4.78
C THR A 59 2.45 8.80 -5.12
N THR A 60 2.08 8.94 -6.39
CA THR A 60 1.02 9.86 -6.81
C THR A 60 0.03 9.23 -7.77
N PHE A 61 -1.23 9.65 -7.67
CA PHE A 61 -2.30 9.41 -8.64
C PHE A 61 -3.43 10.40 -8.39
N LYS A 62 -4.49 10.37 -9.20
CA LYS A 62 -5.58 11.33 -9.12
C LYS A 62 -6.95 10.66 -9.11
N ILE A 63 -7.93 11.37 -8.56
CA ILE A 63 -9.34 11.00 -8.57
C ILE A 63 -10.13 12.17 -9.13
N GLU A 64 -10.87 11.93 -10.18
CA GLU A 64 -11.87 12.86 -10.69
C GLU A 64 -13.20 12.63 -9.96
N VAL A 65 -13.68 13.64 -9.24
CA VAL A 65 -14.95 13.60 -8.52
C VAL A 65 -16.01 14.45 -9.23
N PRO A 66 -17.24 13.97 -9.38
CA PRO A 66 -18.33 14.77 -9.95
C PRO A 66 -18.76 15.88 -9.00
N THR A 67 -18.92 17.10 -9.50
CA THR A 67 -19.32 18.31 -8.73
C THR A 67 -20.22 19.19 -9.59
N ALA A 68 -21.29 19.79 -9.05
CA ALA A 68 -22.27 20.57 -9.85
C ALA A 68 -22.46 20.06 -11.30
N ALA A 69 -22.30 20.92 -12.31
CA ALA A 69 -22.37 20.54 -13.73
C ALA A 69 -21.04 20.04 -14.31
N THR A 70 -20.00 19.86 -13.49
CA THR A 70 -18.60 19.63 -13.90
C THR A 70 -17.95 18.46 -13.13
N THR A 71 -16.64 18.34 -13.23
CA THR A 71 -15.81 17.46 -12.40
C THR A 71 -14.68 18.24 -11.74
N SER A 72 -14.12 17.72 -10.67
CA SER A 72 -12.95 18.28 -9.98
C SER A 72 -11.91 17.20 -9.77
N ILE A 73 -10.63 17.54 -9.91
CA ILE A 73 -9.52 16.60 -9.75
C ILE A 73 -8.95 16.73 -8.34
N VAL A 74 -8.90 15.61 -7.62
CA VAL A 74 -8.27 15.46 -6.31
C VAL A 74 -7.01 14.63 -6.48
N SER A 75 -5.85 15.22 -6.20
CA SER A 75 -4.57 14.49 -6.17
C SER A 75 -4.44 13.70 -4.88
N VAL A 76 -4.00 12.45 -5.00
CA VAL A 76 -3.64 11.59 -3.87
C VAL A 76 -2.13 11.43 -3.86
N ASN A 77 -1.51 11.84 -2.75
CA ASN A 77 -0.08 11.76 -2.55
C ASN A 77 0.17 10.82 -1.37
N LEU A 78 0.87 9.72 -1.64
CA LEU A 78 1.34 8.76 -0.65
C LEU A 78 2.71 9.21 -0.15
N ALA A 79 2.91 9.21 1.17
CA ALA A 79 4.23 9.36 1.75
C ALA A 79 5.03 8.06 1.58
N ASP A 80 6.35 8.16 1.59
CA ASP A 80 7.22 6.98 1.50
C ASP A 80 6.98 6.02 2.66
N GLY A 81 6.79 4.74 2.37
CA GLY A 81 6.43 3.76 3.40
C GLY A 81 5.96 2.41 2.86
N ILE A 82 5.46 1.61 3.79
CA ILE A 82 4.85 0.31 3.50
C ILE A 82 3.33 0.41 3.53
N TYR A 83 2.68 0.01 2.44
CA TYR A 83 1.23 0.13 2.25
C TYR A 83 0.60 -1.19 1.85
N THR A 84 -0.48 -1.57 2.53
CA THR A 84 -1.44 -2.53 1.99
C THR A 84 -2.48 -1.82 1.11
N TYR A 85 -3.30 -2.55 0.37
CA TYR A 85 -4.42 -1.93 -0.36
C TYR A 85 -5.42 -1.22 0.56
N ALA A 86 -5.58 -1.71 1.79
CA ALA A 86 -6.40 -1.04 2.81
C ALA A 86 -5.80 0.31 3.22
N ASP A 87 -4.47 0.41 3.33
CA ASP A 87 -3.78 1.65 3.66
C ASP A 87 -3.85 2.66 2.51
N ILE A 88 -3.68 2.21 1.26
CA ILE A 88 -3.87 3.07 0.07
C ILE A 88 -5.32 3.57 0.02
N ASN A 89 -6.30 2.70 0.28
CA ASN A 89 -7.70 3.11 0.37
C ASN A 89 -7.92 4.16 1.47
N ARG A 90 -7.26 4.04 2.62
CA ARG A 90 -7.30 5.07 3.67
C ARG A 90 -6.70 6.39 3.20
N SER A 91 -5.59 6.36 2.45
CA SER A 91 -5.00 7.58 1.85
C SER A 91 -5.94 8.25 0.84
N ILE A 92 -6.66 7.46 0.03
CA ILE A 92 -7.73 7.96 -0.84
C ILE A 92 -8.79 8.69 -0.03
N GLN A 93 -9.28 8.05 1.05
CA GLN A 93 -10.30 8.65 1.92
C GLN A 93 -9.82 9.94 2.57
N THR A 94 -8.58 9.99 3.05
CA THR A 94 -7.97 11.21 3.61
C THR A 94 -7.90 12.33 2.57
N ALA A 95 -7.47 12.04 1.34
CA ALA A 95 -7.43 13.04 0.28
C ALA A 95 -8.84 13.57 -0.07
N LEU A 96 -9.84 12.70 -0.12
CA LEU A 96 -11.23 13.09 -0.34
C LEU A 96 -11.83 13.88 0.83
N ILE A 97 -11.47 13.55 2.07
CA ILE A 97 -11.86 14.35 3.25
C ILE A 97 -11.28 15.76 3.14
N ASN A 98 -9.98 15.88 2.84
CA ASN A 98 -9.30 17.17 2.72
C ASN A 98 -9.88 18.02 1.57
N ALA A 99 -10.31 17.37 0.48
CA ALA A 99 -11.00 18.04 -0.61
C ALA A 99 -12.49 18.34 -0.32
N GLY A 100 -13.08 17.76 0.72
CA GLY A 100 -14.51 17.84 1.02
C GLY A 100 -15.40 17.10 0.00
N ALA A 101 -14.90 16.02 -0.61
CA ALA A 101 -15.61 15.19 -1.59
C ALA A 101 -16.18 13.90 -0.96
N TYR A 102 -16.93 14.06 0.13
CA TYR A 102 -17.58 12.96 0.86
C TYR A 102 -18.94 13.42 1.39
N LEU A 103 -19.79 12.49 1.81
CA LEU A 103 -21.00 12.78 2.58
C LEU A 103 -20.93 12.14 3.96
N ILE A 104 -21.75 12.63 4.89
CA ILE A 104 -21.84 12.10 6.24
C ILE A 104 -23.19 11.42 6.39
N ASN A 105 -23.18 10.13 6.71
CA ASN A 105 -24.40 9.38 6.94
C ASN A 105 -25.00 9.72 8.32
N PRO A 106 -26.25 9.32 8.61
CA PRO A 106 -26.90 9.62 9.89
C PRO A 106 -26.17 9.08 11.12
N SER A 107 -25.37 8.01 10.95
CA SER A 107 -24.50 7.47 12.00
C SER A 107 -23.20 8.26 12.23
N GLY A 108 -23.02 9.41 11.56
CA GLY A 108 -21.84 10.25 11.65
C GLY A 108 -20.61 9.71 10.91
N LYS A 109 -20.77 8.70 10.04
CA LYS A 109 -19.66 8.12 9.27
C LYS A 109 -19.54 8.79 7.91
N ASN A 110 -18.29 9.03 7.50
CA ASN A 110 -17.99 9.53 6.15
C ASN A 110 -18.20 8.42 5.13
N VAL A 111 -18.91 8.76 4.05
CA VAL A 111 -19.22 7.87 2.93
C VAL A 111 -18.52 8.39 1.68
N PHE A 112 -17.83 7.47 1.01
CA PHE A 112 -17.04 7.71 -0.19
C PHE A 112 -17.63 6.92 -1.36
N TYR A 113 -17.50 7.49 -2.56
CA TYR A 113 -18.07 6.92 -3.79
C TYR A 113 -17.03 6.19 -4.65
N ILE A 114 -15.83 5.98 -4.10
CA ILE A 114 -14.76 5.17 -4.65
C ILE A 114 -14.12 4.38 -3.52
N GLN A 115 -13.81 3.11 -3.77
CA GLN A 115 -13.14 2.24 -2.80
C GLN A 115 -12.15 1.34 -3.52
N LEU A 116 -10.97 1.20 -2.94
CA LEU A 116 -9.99 0.18 -3.32
C LEU A 116 -10.08 -1.00 -2.35
N SER A 117 -10.14 -2.21 -2.91
CA SER A 117 -10.15 -3.47 -2.16
C SER A 117 -9.30 -4.52 -2.87
N GLU A 118 -8.79 -5.48 -2.11
CA GLU A 118 -8.21 -6.69 -2.66
C GLU A 118 -9.30 -7.68 -3.08
N ASN A 119 -9.09 -8.35 -4.21
CA ASN A 119 -9.92 -9.44 -4.69
C ASN A 119 -9.09 -10.73 -4.72
N SER A 120 -9.26 -11.55 -3.70
CA SER A 120 -8.53 -12.81 -3.51
C SER A 120 -8.86 -13.87 -4.55
N VAL A 121 -10.06 -13.82 -5.15
CA VAL A 121 -10.47 -14.77 -6.20
C VAL A 121 -9.65 -14.59 -7.47
N TYR A 122 -9.33 -13.33 -7.79
CA TYR A 122 -8.58 -12.97 -8.99
C TYR A 122 -7.12 -12.58 -8.71
N TYR A 123 -6.67 -12.67 -7.45
CA TYR A 123 -5.35 -12.21 -7.02
C TYR A 123 -5.02 -10.79 -7.52
N ALA A 124 -6.02 -9.91 -7.46
CA ALA A 124 -6.01 -8.61 -8.11
C ALA A 124 -6.50 -7.51 -7.18
N ALA A 125 -6.09 -6.27 -7.46
CA ALA A 125 -6.76 -5.10 -6.89
C ALA A 125 -8.06 -4.81 -7.65
N GLN A 126 -9.07 -4.33 -6.92
CA GLN A 126 -10.35 -3.94 -7.47
C GLN A 126 -10.75 -2.56 -6.95
N PHE A 127 -11.05 -1.66 -7.87
CA PHE A 127 -11.71 -0.39 -7.55
C PHE A 127 -13.20 -0.53 -7.77
N ASN A 128 -13.98 -0.16 -6.76
CA ASN A 128 -15.43 -0.05 -6.84
C ASN A 128 -15.81 1.42 -6.92
N PHE A 129 -16.62 1.76 -7.92
CA PHE A 129 -17.15 3.10 -8.13
C PHE A 129 -18.65 3.09 -7.90
N SER A 130 -19.11 3.97 -7.03
CA SER A 130 -20.53 4.16 -6.75
C SER A 130 -21.00 5.51 -7.30
N PRO A 131 -22.27 5.63 -7.73
CA PRO A 131 -22.80 6.89 -8.22
C PRO A 131 -22.86 7.93 -7.09
N THR A 132 -22.26 9.10 -7.33
CA THR A 132 -22.44 10.25 -6.45
C THR A 132 -23.86 10.79 -6.62
N PRO A 133 -24.63 10.96 -5.53
CA PRO A 133 -26.02 11.38 -5.62
C PRO A 133 -26.12 12.88 -5.96
N THR A 134 -27.19 13.25 -6.65
CA THR A 134 -27.46 14.65 -7.03
C THR A 134 -28.07 15.47 -5.91
N THR A 135 -28.66 14.80 -4.93
CA THR A 135 -29.27 15.37 -3.73
C THR A 135 -28.84 14.58 -2.51
N LEU A 136 -29.03 15.13 -1.31
CA LEU A 136 -28.73 14.38 -0.09
C LEU A 136 -29.64 13.16 0.00
N PRO A 137 -29.10 11.93 0.15
CA PRO A 137 -29.93 10.76 0.34
C PRO A 137 -30.85 10.93 1.56
N THR A 138 -32.10 10.51 1.41
CA THR A 138 -33.14 10.57 2.46
C THR A 138 -33.52 9.18 2.97
N VAL A 139 -32.98 8.11 2.38
CA VAL A 139 -33.25 6.75 2.79
C VAL A 139 -32.59 6.49 4.14
N GLY A 140 -33.40 6.15 5.15
CA GLY A 140 -32.96 5.77 6.49
C GLY A 140 -32.82 6.93 7.48
N GLU A 141 -32.51 8.15 7.00
CA GLU A 141 -32.53 9.45 7.70
C GLU A 141 -31.84 10.49 6.80
N THR A 142 -31.85 11.79 7.14
CA THR A 142 -31.22 12.84 6.32
C THR A 142 -29.70 12.83 6.47
N TRP A 143 -29.00 12.60 5.36
CA TRP A 143 -27.55 12.71 5.29
C TRP A 143 -27.11 14.17 5.34
N SER A 144 -25.87 14.44 5.73
CA SER A 144 -25.32 15.80 5.77
C SER A 144 -24.09 15.98 4.89
N ARG A 145 -23.82 17.24 4.53
CA ARG A 145 -22.65 17.67 3.74
C ARG A 145 -21.49 17.99 4.68
N PRO A 146 -20.23 17.89 4.20
CA PRO A 146 -19.10 18.42 4.94
C PRO A 146 -19.23 19.93 5.14
N ALA A 147 -18.62 20.45 6.21
CA ALA A 147 -18.67 21.88 6.54
C ALA A 147 -17.98 22.75 5.48
N THR A 148 -16.92 22.24 4.85
CA THR A 148 -16.11 22.93 3.84
C THR A 148 -15.73 21.99 2.69
N GLY A 149 -15.19 22.55 1.61
CA GLY A 149 -14.71 21.81 0.44
C GLY A 149 -15.80 21.53 -0.59
N LEU A 150 -15.52 20.61 -1.51
CA LEU A 150 -16.27 20.47 -2.77
C LEU A 150 -17.77 20.24 -2.58
N TYR A 151 -18.18 19.28 -1.74
CA TYR A 151 -19.60 18.93 -1.54
C TYR A 151 -20.31 19.78 -0.47
N SER A 152 -19.62 20.73 0.15
CA SER A 152 -20.24 21.66 1.11
C SER A 152 -21.24 22.61 0.43
N SER A 153 -22.08 23.29 1.22
CA SER A 153 -23.01 24.31 0.70
C SER A 153 -22.30 25.57 0.17
N GLY A 154 -21.15 25.92 0.74
CA GLY A 154 -20.31 27.03 0.28
C GLY A 154 -19.28 26.64 -0.80
N GLY A 155 -19.20 25.36 -1.15
CA GLY A 155 -18.33 24.84 -2.21
C GLY A 155 -19.05 24.73 -3.55
N THR A 156 -18.55 23.85 -4.42
CA THR A 156 -19.17 23.57 -5.72
C THR A 156 -20.52 22.85 -5.59
N GLY A 157 -20.72 22.08 -4.51
CA GLY A 157 -21.91 21.31 -4.24
C GLY A 157 -21.95 19.95 -4.94
N LEU A 158 -23.01 19.20 -4.65
CA LEU A 158 -23.30 17.90 -5.26
C LEU A 158 -23.48 18.03 -6.78
N PRO A 159 -23.20 16.96 -7.55
CA PRO A 159 -23.40 16.99 -8.99
C PRO A 159 -24.86 17.19 -9.38
N THR A 160 -25.12 17.85 -10.51
CA THR A 160 -26.47 18.03 -11.06
C THR A 160 -26.98 16.80 -11.82
N THR A 161 -26.05 15.91 -12.23
CA THR A 161 -26.33 14.64 -12.90
C THR A 161 -25.61 13.52 -12.17
N THR A 162 -26.26 12.39 -11.98
CA THR A 162 -25.64 11.22 -11.33
C THR A 162 -24.44 10.77 -12.16
N ARG A 163 -23.26 10.75 -11.54
CA ARG A 163 -22.01 10.28 -12.15
C ARG A 163 -21.19 9.52 -11.11
N VAL A 164 -20.41 8.55 -11.57
CA VAL A 164 -19.41 7.90 -10.72
C VAL A 164 -18.10 8.70 -10.72
N PRO A 165 -17.35 8.71 -9.60
CA PRO A 165 -15.96 9.15 -9.62
C PRO A 165 -15.11 8.30 -10.56
N ARG A 166 -14.01 8.88 -11.04
CA ARG A 166 -13.07 8.20 -11.94
C ARG A 166 -11.67 8.23 -11.34
N LEU A 167 -11.02 7.08 -11.32
CA LEU A 167 -9.60 6.95 -10.98
C LEU A 167 -8.77 7.36 -12.20
N ILE A 168 -7.80 8.25 -12.00
CA ILE A 168 -6.84 8.64 -13.03
C ILE A 168 -5.47 8.09 -12.61
N ILE A 169 -4.97 7.15 -13.39
CA ILE A 169 -3.59 6.65 -13.32
C ILE A 169 -2.76 7.47 -14.30
N ASP A 170 -2.23 8.59 -13.82
CA ASP A 170 -1.28 9.45 -14.56
C ASP A 170 0.19 9.11 -14.25
N ASN A 171 0.42 8.37 -13.16
CA ASN A 171 1.71 7.80 -12.80
C ASN A 171 1.74 6.30 -13.11
N VAL A 172 2.53 5.92 -14.12
CA VAL A 172 2.66 4.53 -14.58
C VAL A 172 3.21 3.63 -13.47
N GLU A 173 4.12 4.12 -12.63
CA GLU A 173 4.75 3.34 -11.57
C GLU A 173 3.77 3.05 -10.43
N PHE A 174 2.88 4.01 -10.09
CA PHE A 174 1.75 3.71 -9.21
C PHE A 174 0.77 2.72 -9.85
N GLY A 175 0.53 2.85 -11.16
CA GLY A 175 -0.27 1.89 -11.93
C GLY A 175 0.18 0.43 -11.73
N LYS A 176 1.49 0.16 -11.66
CA LYS A 176 2.02 -1.19 -11.36
C LYS A 176 1.64 -1.69 -9.97
N VAL A 177 1.59 -0.81 -8.94
CA VAL A 177 1.22 -1.18 -7.56
C VAL A 177 -0.21 -1.72 -7.50
N VAL A 178 -1.13 -1.04 -8.19
CA VAL A 178 -2.57 -1.39 -8.21
C VAL A 178 -2.98 -2.25 -9.41
N GLY A 179 -2.03 -2.63 -10.27
CA GLY A 179 -2.29 -3.49 -11.42
C GLY A 179 -3.13 -2.83 -12.52
N LEU A 180 -3.02 -1.52 -12.72
CA LEU A 180 -3.74 -0.78 -13.77
C LEU A 180 -2.78 -0.08 -14.73
N THR A 181 -3.05 -0.16 -16.03
CA THR A 181 -2.35 0.64 -17.03
C THR A 181 -2.68 2.13 -16.89
N HIS A 182 -1.78 2.99 -17.38
CA HIS A 182 -2.04 4.43 -17.46
C HIS A 182 -3.36 4.73 -18.18
N GLY A 183 -4.17 5.60 -17.61
CA GLY A 183 -5.49 5.93 -18.13
C GLY A 183 -6.48 6.35 -17.06
N THR A 184 -7.74 6.48 -17.46
CA THR A 184 -8.83 6.84 -16.56
C THR A 184 -9.85 5.71 -16.48
N TYR A 185 -10.30 5.40 -15.27
CA TYR A 185 -11.21 4.29 -14.99
C TYR A 185 -12.41 4.76 -14.16
N PRO A 186 -13.66 4.53 -14.59
CA PRO A 186 -14.03 4.03 -15.92
C PRO A 186 -13.55 4.94 -17.07
N SER A 187 -13.31 4.35 -18.24
CA SER A 187 -12.75 5.06 -19.41
C SER A 187 -13.70 6.11 -19.98
N SER A 188 -15.00 5.90 -19.85
CA SER A 188 -16.06 6.88 -20.12
C SER A 188 -16.76 7.30 -18.82
N SER A 189 -17.40 8.46 -18.83
CA SER A 189 -18.24 8.87 -17.70
C SER A 189 -19.44 7.94 -17.59
N ALA A 190 -19.58 7.28 -16.44
CA ALA A 190 -20.69 6.37 -16.15
C ALA A 190 -21.63 6.97 -15.10
N THR A 191 -22.89 6.55 -15.13
CA THR A 191 -23.95 7.00 -14.20
C THR A 191 -24.38 5.90 -13.23
N VAL A 192 -23.87 4.68 -13.41
CA VAL A 192 -24.20 3.48 -12.63
C VAL A 192 -22.96 2.93 -11.93
N ALA A 193 -23.17 2.24 -10.82
CA ALA A 193 -22.09 1.60 -10.08
C ALA A 193 -21.33 0.62 -10.99
N SER A 194 -20.01 0.57 -10.82
CA SER A 194 -19.12 -0.27 -11.62
C SER A 194 -17.92 -0.69 -10.81
N ALA A 195 -17.24 -1.74 -11.26
CA ALA A 195 -15.98 -2.19 -10.70
C ALA A 195 -14.92 -2.27 -11.79
N GLN A 196 -13.71 -1.84 -11.48
CA GLN A 196 -12.54 -2.01 -12.32
C GLN A 196 -11.58 -2.98 -11.62
N LEU A 197 -11.39 -4.14 -12.24
CA LEU A 197 -10.34 -5.07 -11.85
C LEU A 197 -9.00 -4.62 -12.44
N ALA A 198 -7.90 -4.99 -11.79
CA ALA A 198 -6.56 -4.90 -12.35
C ALA A 198 -6.51 -5.52 -13.76
N ASN A 199 -5.87 -4.83 -14.71
CA ASN A 199 -5.68 -5.29 -16.09
C ASN A 199 -4.24 -5.72 -16.39
N ILE A 200 -3.33 -5.50 -15.43
CA ILE A 200 -1.98 -6.04 -15.41
C ILE A 200 -1.72 -6.67 -14.03
N ILE A 201 -0.69 -7.51 -13.91
CA ILE A 201 -0.36 -8.16 -12.65
C ILE A 201 0.07 -7.08 -11.64
N PRO A 202 -0.63 -6.94 -10.50
CA PRO A 202 -0.25 -5.96 -9.49
C PRO A 202 1.07 -6.32 -8.81
N GLN A 203 1.87 -5.31 -8.51
CA GLN A 203 3.16 -5.41 -7.84
C GLN A 203 3.15 -4.58 -6.55
N ILE A 204 2.29 -4.95 -5.59
CA ILE A 204 2.21 -4.23 -4.31
C ILE A 204 3.50 -4.34 -3.50
N HIS A 205 4.32 -5.37 -3.70
CA HIS A 205 5.61 -5.48 -3.02
C HIS A 205 6.72 -5.74 -4.05
N PRO A 206 7.77 -4.89 -4.12
CA PRO A 206 8.85 -5.04 -5.09
C PRO A 206 9.77 -6.21 -4.77
N THR A 207 9.73 -6.72 -3.52
CA THR A 207 10.56 -7.82 -3.05
C THR A 207 9.77 -9.12 -3.06
N SER A 208 10.13 -10.06 -3.92
CA SER A 208 9.49 -11.38 -4.02
C SER A 208 10.14 -12.46 -3.15
N SER A 209 11.42 -12.30 -2.80
CA SER A 209 12.16 -13.26 -1.98
C SER A 209 13.31 -12.62 -1.22
N TYR A 210 13.61 -13.14 -0.03
CA TYR A 210 14.87 -12.93 0.67
C TYR A 210 15.69 -14.22 0.57
N ILE A 211 16.96 -14.10 0.17
CA ILE A 211 17.90 -15.23 0.14
C ILE A 211 18.77 -15.09 1.38
N VAL A 212 18.78 -16.12 2.22
CA VAL A 212 19.66 -16.18 3.39
C VAL A 212 20.60 -17.35 3.22
N ARG A 213 21.89 -17.11 3.49
CA ARG A 213 22.94 -18.13 3.46
C ARG A 213 23.54 -18.26 4.86
N CYS A 214 23.78 -19.50 5.26
CA CYS A 214 24.39 -19.82 6.54
C CYS A 214 25.64 -20.65 6.27
N ASP A 215 26.81 -20.08 6.59
CA ASP A 215 28.11 -20.71 6.35
C ASP A 215 28.87 -20.89 7.66
N LEU A 216 29.39 -22.11 7.86
CA LEU A 216 30.30 -22.44 8.96
C LEU A 216 31.73 -22.49 8.41
N ILE A 217 32.57 -21.53 8.80
CA ILE A 217 33.94 -21.40 8.27
C ILE A 217 34.95 -21.89 9.31
N LYS A 218 35.73 -22.90 8.93
CA LYS A 218 36.83 -23.44 9.74
C LYS A 218 38.17 -22.78 9.33
N MET A 219 38.68 -21.91 10.19
CA MET A 219 40.12 -21.56 10.25
C MET A 219 40.59 -21.74 11.71
N ARG A 220 41.88 -21.50 12.02
CA ARG A 220 42.49 -21.73 13.35
C ARG A 220 41.71 -21.11 14.54
N THR A 221 40.76 -20.23 14.23
CA THR A 221 39.63 -19.79 15.05
C THR A 221 38.33 -20.02 14.25
N SER A 222 37.34 -20.71 14.82
CA SER A 222 36.08 -21.07 14.12
C SER A 222 35.04 -19.96 14.23
N TYR A 223 34.32 -19.66 13.15
CA TYR A 223 33.26 -18.63 13.11
C TYR A 223 32.04 -19.12 12.33
N LEU A 224 30.84 -18.65 12.74
CA LEU A 224 29.59 -18.80 11.98
C LEU A 224 29.26 -17.46 11.32
N ALA A 225 28.95 -17.48 10.02
CA ALA A 225 28.49 -16.31 9.27
C ALA A 225 27.08 -16.56 8.69
N ILE A 226 26.21 -15.56 8.81
CA ILE A 226 24.94 -15.51 8.09
C ILE A 226 24.98 -14.29 7.17
N PHE A 227 24.67 -14.52 5.89
CA PHE A 227 24.60 -13.53 4.81
C PHE A 227 23.18 -13.41 4.26
#